data_AF-A0A966R6Z4-F1
#
_entry.id   AF-A0A966R6Z4-F1
#
_cell.length_a   1.000
_cell.length_b   1.000
_cell.length_c   1.000
_cell.angle_alpha   90.00
_cell.angle_beta   90.00
_cell.angle_gamma   90.00
#
_symmetry.space_group_name_H-M   'P 1'
#
loop_
_entity.id
_entity.type
_entity.pdbx_description
1 polymer ?
#
loop_
_entity_poly.entity_id
_entity_poly.type
_entity_poly.pdbx_seq_one_letter_code
_entity_poly.pdbx_strand_id
1 'polypeptide(L)'
;MKLEDIQLLWDKDSKINPTDLAAESLRVPDLHNKYYKIYTNERLLLSKWELEFKKLYKEKYEYYMGIMDEGELRVNGWEPFALKVLKADLPIYMEADQDIINISQKLSLQKEKINFLEALIKNLNNRGFLIKNAIDWNKFTNGV
;
A
#
# COMPACT_ATOMS: atom_id res chain seq x y z
N MET A 1 3.24 -4.84 -7.86
CA MET A 1 2.63 -4.09 -8.98
C MET A 1 2.88 -2.59 -8.79
N LYS A 2 2.90 -1.77 -9.86
CA LYS A 2 2.96 -0.30 -9.69
C LYS A 2 1.57 0.25 -9.37
N LEU A 3 1.50 1.41 -8.70
CA LEU A 3 0.22 2.01 -8.33
C LEU A 3 -0.56 2.44 -9.58
N GLU A 4 0.14 3.00 -10.55
CA GLU A 4 -0.41 3.49 -11.82
C GLU A 4 -1.08 2.35 -12.60
N ASP A 5 -0.51 1.14 -12.56
CA ASP A 5 -1.11 -0.03 -13.21
C ASP A 5 -2.47 -0.38 -12.58
N ILE A 6 -2.59 -0.28 -11.25
CA ILE A 6 -3.84 -0.55 -10.53
C ILE A 6 -4.88 0.52 -10.87
N GLN A 7 -4.46 1.79 -10.96
CA GLN A 7 -5.33 2.89 -11.38
C GLN A 7 -5.87 2.66 -12.81
N LEU A 8 -5.00 2.28 -13.75
CA LEU A 8 -5.41 1.98 -15.13
C LEU A 8 -6.37 0.78 -15.23
N LEU A 9 -6.22 -0.23 -14.37
CA LEU A 9 -7.20 -1.31 -14.27
C LEU A 9 -8.54 -0.78 -13.76
N TRP A 10 -8.51 0.06 -12.72
CA TRP A 10 -9.72 0.62 -12.13
C TRP A 10 -10.46 1.57 -13.06
N ASP A 11 -9.76 2.40 -13.84
CA ASP A 11 -10.36 3.29 -14.85
C ASP A 11 -11.21 2.53 -15.87
N LYS A 12 -10.84 1.28 -16.16
CA LYS A 12 -11.61 0.39 -17.04
C LYS A 12 -12.75 -0.31 -16.29
N ASP A 13 -12.47 -0.82 -15.09
CA ASP A 13 -13.44 -1.65 -14.35
C ASP A 13 -14.51 -0.85 -13.62
N SER A 14 -14.27 0.43 -13.32
CA SER A 14 -15.19 1.32 -12.62
C SER A 14 -16.42 1.73 -13.45
N LYS A 15 -16.31 1.66 -14.77
CA LYS A 15 -17.40 2.00 -15.69
C LYS A 15 -18.56 1.02 -15.53
N ILE A 16 -19.78 1.56 -15.47
CA ILE A 16 -21.03 0.79 -15.45
C ILE A 16 -21.69 0.96 -16.82
N ASN A 17 -22.00 -0.14 -17.49
CA ASN A 17 -22.79 -0.11 -18.71
C ASN A 17 -24.28 0.12 -18.41
N PRO A 18 -24.88 1.27 -18.78
CA PRO A 18 -26.28 1.55 -18.47
C PRO A 18 -27.27 0.69 -19.27
N THR A 19 -26.85 0.06 -20.38
CA THR A 19 -27.75 -0.76 -21.21
C THR A 19 -27.92 -2.18 -20.67
N ASP A 20 -26.96 -2.68 -19.88
CA ASP A 20 -26.97 -4.05 -19.34
C ASP A 20 -26.64 -4.06 -17.84
N LEU A 21 -27.55 -3.47 -17.06
CA LEU A 21 -27.40 -3.37 -15.60
C LEU A 21 -27.43 -4.73 -14.90
N ALA A 22 -28.05 -5.76 -15.50
CA ALA A 22 -28.09 -7.10 -14.94
C ALA A 22 -26.71 -7.77 -14.99
N ALA A 23 -26.03 -7.73 -16.14
CA ALA A 23 -24.66 -8.23 -16.25
C ALA A 23 -23.70 -7.43 -15.36
N GLU A 24 -23.87 -6.11 -15.29
CA GLU A 24 -23.08 -5.25 -14.39
C GLU A 24 -23.24 -5.65 -12.91
N SER A 25 -24.45 -6.04 -12.48
CA SER A 25 -24.68 -6.54 -11.13
C SER A 25 -23.94 -7.85 -10.86
N LEU A 26 -23.95 -8.77 -11.83
CA LEU A 26 -23.27 -10.07 -11.73
C LEU A 26 -21.75 -9.94 -11.76
N ARG A 27 -21.21 -8.87 -12.37
CA ARG A 27 -19.78 -8.59 -12.43
C ARG A 27 -19.19 -8.07 -11.11
N VAL A 28 -20.01 -7.57 -10.18
CA VAL A 28 -19.53 -6.97 -8.91
C VAL A 28 -18.69 -7.97 -8.09
N PRO A 29 -19.13 -9.22 -7.82
CA PRO A 29 -18.32 -10.21 -7.09
C PRO A 29 -17.01 -10.56 -7.79
N ASP A 30 -16.99 -10.63 -9.13
CA ASP A 30 -15.78 -10.93 -9.91
C ASP A 30 -14.75 -9.82 -9.77
N LEU A 31 -15.18 -8.56 -9.88
CA LEU A 31 -14.33 -7.41 -9.65
C LEU A 31 -13.83 -7.37 -8.20
N HIS A 32 -14.72 -7.61 -7.23
CA HIS A 32 -14.33 -7.66 -5.83
C HIS A 32 -13.23 -8.71 -5.62
N ASN A 33 -13.40 -9.94 -6.12
CA ASN A 33 -12.39 -10.99 -6.04
C ASN A 33 -11.06 -10.59 -6.70
N LYS A 34 -11.11 -9.96 -7.89
CA LYS A 34 -9.93 -9.47 -8.60
C LYS A 34 -9.12 -8.48 -7.76
N TYR A 35 -9.74 -7.42 -7.25
CA TYR A 35 -9.05 -6.40 -6.46
C TYR A 35 -8.68 -6.90 -5.07
N TYR A 36 -9.47 -7.80 -4.48
CA TYR A 36 -9.15 -8.42 -3.20
C TYR A 36 -7.88 -9.27 -3.27
N LYS A 37 -7.67 -10.04 -4.36
CA LYS A 37 -6.43 -10.79 -4.58
C LYS A 37 -5.20 -9.86 -4.70
N ILE A 38 -5.34 -8.73 -5.38
CA ILE A 38 -4.26 -7.73 -5.48
C ILE A 38 -3.98 -7.17 -4.08
N TYR A 39 -5.03 -6.78 -3.36
CA TYR A 39 -4.96 -6.27 -2.00
C TYR A 39 -4.22 -7.22 -1.05
N THR A 40 -4.60 -8.49 -0.99
CA THR A 40 -3.96 -9.45 -0.07
C THR A 40 -2.48 -9.64 -0.38
N ASN A 41 -2.11 -9.75 -1.66
CA ASN A 41 -0.72 -9.89 -2.08
C ASN A 41 0.11 -8.66 -1.73
N GLU A 42 -0.39 -7.46 -2.04
CA GLU A 42 0.29 -6.20 -1.73
C GLU A 42 0.35 -5.98 -0.20
N ARG A 43 -0.61 -6.48 0.58
CA ARG A 43 -0.62 -6.38 2.05
C ARG A 43 0.45 -7.26 2.68
N LEU A 44 0.67 -8.46 2.14
CA LEU A 44 1.77 -9.33 2.54
C LEU A 44 3.13 -8.68 2.26
N LEU A 45 3.27 -8.01 1.12
CA LEU A 45 4.48 -7.24 0.80
C LEU A 45 4.71 -6.08 1.77
N LEU A 46 3.65 -5.34 2.14
CA LEU A 46 3.74 -4.29 3.16
C LEU A 46 4.27 -4.85 4.48
N SER A 47 3.68 -5.95 4.96
CA SER A 47 4.10 -6.59 6.21
C SER A 47 5.56 -7.03 6.18
N LYS A 48 6.03 -7.57 5.05
CA LYS A 48 7.44 -7.90 4.85
C LYS A 48 8.35 -6.68 5.01
N TRP A 49 8.04 -5.58 4.32
CA TRP A 49 8.84 -4.34 4.38
C TRP A 49 8.79 -3.68 5.76
N GLU A 50 7.69 -3.80 6.50
CA GLU A 50 7.61 -3.29 7.88
C GLU A 50 8.55 -4.05 8.82
N LEU A 51 8.73 -5.36 8.61
CA LEU A 51 9.70 -6.16 9.35
C LEU A 51 11.14 -5.81 8.96
N GLU A 52 11.41 -5.63 7.67
CA GLU A 52 12.73 -5.20 7.18
C GLU A 52 13.10 -3.81 7.73
N PHE A 53 12.16 -2.87 7.76
CA PHE A 53 12.36 -1.55 8.37
C PHE A 53 12.74 -1.64 9.84
N LYS A 54 12.03 -2.46 10.62
CA LYS A 54 12.33 -2.63 12.06
C LYS A 54 13.73 -3.20 12.30
N LYS A 55 14.18 -4.12 11.44
CA LYS A 55 15.54 -4.68 11.51
C LYS A 55 16.58 -3.61 11.20
N LEU A 56 16.45 -2.93 10.06
CA LEU A 56 17.37 -1.87 9.66
C LEU A 56 17.41 -0.73 10.67
N TYR A 57 16.26 -0.34 11.23
CA TYR A 57 16.19 0.70 12.25
C TYR A 57 16.99 0.33 13.50
N LYS A 58 16.93 -0.93 13.95
CA LYS A 58 17.76 -1.43 15.06
C LYS A 58 19.24 -1.37 14.72
N GLU A 59 19.62 -1.85 13.54
CA GLU A 59 21.02 -1.88 13.08
C GLU A 59 21.60 -0.45 13.00
N LYS A 60 20.84 0.50 12.41
CA LYS A 60 21.25 1.90 12.34
C LYS A 60 21.29 2.58 13.71
N TYR A 61 20.38 2.23 14.61
CA TYR A 61 20.42 2.69 16.00
C TYR A 61 21.73 2.25 16.67
N GLU A 62 22.12 0.97 16.52
CA GLU A 62 23.35 0.42 17.11
C GLU A 62 24.60 1.03 16.46
N TYR A 63 24.56 1.27 15.15
CA TYR A 63 25.58 1.96 14.37
C TYR A 63 25.87 3.38 14.91
N TYR A 64 24.84 4.24 14.96
CA TYR A 64 25.03 5.63 15.39
C TYR A 64 25.31 5.78 16.90
N MET A 65 24.86 4.83 17.72
CA MET A 65 25.21 4.78 19.14
C MET A 65 26.64 4.27 19.39
N GLY A 66 27.34 3.77 18.36
CA GLY A 66 28.68 3.20 18.46
C GLY A 66 28.72 1.88 19.24
N ILE A 67 27.62 1.11 19.22
CA ILE A 67 27.48 -0.18 19.92
C ILE A 67 27.87 -1.34 18.99
N MET A 68 27.70 -1.15 17.67
CA MET A 68 27.98 -2.14 16.64
C MET A 68 29.47 -2.51 16.60
N ASP A 69 29.77 -3.81 16.48
CA ASP A 69 31.16 -4.29 16.45
C ASP A 69 31.79 -4.18 15.04
N GLU A 70 33.12 -4.29 14.94
CA GLU A 70 33.84 -4.20 13.67
C GLU A 70 33.44 -5.30 12.66
N GLY A 71 32.98 -6.45 13.14
CA GLY A 71 32.51 -7.54 12.30
C GLY A 71 31.18 -7.20 11.62
N GLU A 72 30.23 -6.70 12.39
CA GLU A 72 28.92 -6.23 11.93
C GLU A 72 29.06 -5.04 10.97
N LEU A 73 29.95 -4.09 11.28
CA LEU A 73 30.30 -2.99 10.38
C LEU A 73 30.82 -3.49 9.03
N ARG A 74 31.74 -4.47 9.04
CA ARG A 74 32.29 -5.05 7.82
C ARG A 74 31.26 -5.81 7.00
N VAL A 75 30.37 -6.57 7.66
CA VAL A 75 29.28 -7.30 6.98
C VAL A 75 28.32 -6.34 6.28
N ASN A 76 28.01 -5.20 6.91
CA ASN A 76 27.12 -4.19 6.35
C ASN A 76 27.83 -3.21 5.40
N GLY A 77 29.16 -3.25 5.33
CA GLY A 77 29.97 -2.31 4.53
C GLY A 77 29.91 -0.87 5.07
N TRP A 78 29.74 -0.71 6.38
CA TRP A 78 29.66 0.60 7.03
C TRP A 78 31.00 0.95 7.69
N GLU A 79 31.43 2.19 7.51
CA GLU A 79 32.60 2.73 8.19
C GLU A 79 32.24 3.15 9.63
N PRO A 80 33.14 2.99 10.61
CA PRO A 80 32.89 3.43 11.98
C PRO A 80 32.44 4.88 12.06
N PHE A 81 31.36 5.15 12.78
CA PHE A 81 30.89 6.51 12.97
C PHE A 81 31.76 7.24 14.00
N ALA A 82 32.51 8.25 13.56
CA ALA A 82 33.53 8.90 14.39
C ALA A 82 32.97 9.76 15.53
N LEU A 83 31.72 10.22 15.43
CA LEU A 83 31.10 11.09 16.42
C LEU A 83 30.30 10.27 17.44
N LYS A 84 30.47 10.61 18.72
CA LYS A 84 29.63 10.04 19.78
C LYS A 84 28.27 10.75 19.78
N VAL A 85 27.27 10.11 19.19
CA VAL A 85 25.89 10.63 19.15
C VAL A 85 25.24 10.49 20.53
N LEU A 86 24.60 11.54 21.02
CA LEU A 86 23.77 11.46 22.22
C LEU A 86 22.40 10.90 21.85
N LYS A 87 21.77 10.17 22.78
CA LYS A 87 20.42 9.62 22.56
C LYS A 87 19.38 10.67 22.15
N ALA A 88 19.55 11.92 22.59
CA ALA A 88 18.68 13.03 22.24
C ALA A 88 18.84 13.48 20.78
N ASP A 89 20.05 13.37 20.23
CA ASP A 89 20.38 13.79 18.86
C ASP A 89 20.22 12.65 17.85
N LEU A 90 20.10 11.41 18.32
CA LEU A 90 19.97 10.22 17.48
C LEU A 90 18.87 10.30 16.41
N PRO A 91 17.66 10.83 16.69
CA PRO A 91 16.63 10.99 15.66
C PRO A 91 17.12 11.79 14.44
N ILE A 92 17.95 12.82 14.64
CA ILE A 92 18.48 13.67 13.55
C ILE A 92 19.29 12.84 12.56
N TYR A 93 20.14 11.93 13.07
CA TYR A 93 20.97 11.07 12.23
C TYR A 93 20.14 9.95 11.59
N MET A 94 19.26 9.32 12.36
CA MET A 94 18.40 8.22 11.88
C MET A 94 17.43 8.67 10.79
N GLU A 95 16.82 9.85 10.93
CA GLU A 95 15.88 10.41 9.96
C GLU A 95 16.57 10.90 8.69
N ALA A 96 17.85 11.29 8.79
CA ALA A 96 18.68 11.68 7.66
C ALA A 96 19.40 10.50 6.98
N ASP A 97 19.41 9.31 7.58
CA ASP A 97 20.09 8.14 7.02
C ASP A 97 19.41 7.69 5.72
N GLN A 98 20.22 7.56 4.66
CA GLN A 98 19.71 7.28 3.32
C GLN A 98 19.04 5.90 3.23
N ASP A 99 19.51 4.90 3.96
CA ASP A 99 18.92 3.56 3.93
C ASP A 99 17.54 3.59 4.61
N ILE A 100 17.42 4.26 5.76
CA ILE A 100 16.16 4.50 6.46
C ILE A 100 15.17 5.27 5.58
N ILE A 101 15.63 6.34 4.92
CA ILE A 101 14.80 7.13 3.99
C ILE A 101 14.29 6.23 2.86
N ASN A 102 15.16 5.45 2.24
CA ASN A 102 14.81 4.59 1.10
C ASN A 102 13.73 3.56 1.47
N ILE A 103 13.86 2.87 2.61
CA ILE A 103 12.86 1.89 3.04
C ILE A 103 11.56 2.57 3.50
N SER A 104 11.65 3.76 4.11
CA SER A 104 10.48 4.55 4.52
C SER A 104 9.66 5.00 3.31
N GLN A 105 10.32 5.43 2.23
CA GLN A 105 9.66 5.78 0.97
C GLN A 105 8.96 4.56 0.35
N LYS A 106 9.61 3.39 0.33
CA LYS A 106 8.99 2.14 -0.14
C LYS A 106 7.74 1.79 0.67
N LEU A 107 7.82 1.90 1.99
CA LEU A 107 6.69 1.67 2.90
C LEU A 107 5.55 2.65 2.66
N SER A 108 5.85 3.94 2.52
CA SER A 108 4.85 4.98 2.26
C SER A 108 4.09 4.69 0.96
N LEU A 109 4.81 4.43 -0.13
CA LEU A 109 4.18 4.08 -1.42
C LEU A 109 3.33 2.81 -1.31
N GLN A 110 3.80 1.81 -0.56
CA GLN A 110 3.05 0.57 -0.38
C GLN A 110 1.77 0.79 0.43
N LYS A 111 1.81 1.62 1.47
CA LYS A 111 0.63 2.01 2.24
C LYS A 111 -0.38 2.74 1.36
N GLU A 112 0.05 3.64 0.49
CA GLU A 112 -0.84 4.31 -0.46
C GLU A 112 -1.53 3.33 -1.41
N LYS A 113 -0.82 2.31 -1.92
CA LYS A 113 -1.45 1.25 -2.73
C LYS A 113 -2.52 0.49 -1.95
N ILE A 114 -2.24 0.16 -0.70
CA ILE A 114 -3.17 -0.55 0.18
C ILE A 114 -4.42 0.28 0.45
N ASN A 115 -4.24 1.55 0.81
CA ASN A 115 -5.34 2.49 1.03
C ASN A 115 -6.21 2.63 -0.22
N PHE A 116 -5.60 2.74 -1.40
CA PHE A 116 -6.32 2.81 -2.67
C PHE A 116 -7.16 1.54 -2.90
N LEU A 117 -6.54 0.35 -2.78
CA LEU A 117 -7.23 -0.93 -2.96
C LEU A 117 -8.37 -1.13 -1.96
N GLU A 118 -8.20 -0.78 -0.69
CA GLU A 118 -9.28 -0.81 0.31
C GLU A 118 -10.46 0.10 -0.09
N ALA A 119 -10.16 1.30 -0.60
CA ALA A 119 -11.17 2.21 -1.11
C ALA A 119 -11.91 1.63 -2.33
N LEU A 120 -11.20 0.98 -3.25
CA LEU A 120 -11.82 0.31 -4.41
C LEU A 120 -12.76 -0.81 -3.99
N ILE A 121 -12.30 -1.68 -3.08
CA ILE A 121 -13.09 -2.80 -2.56
C ILE A 121 -14.37 -2.27 -1.87
N LYS A 122 -14.26 -1.21 -1.07
CA LYS A 122 -15.40 -0.55 -0.44
C LYS A 122 -16.36 0.05 -1.48
N ASN A 123 -15.82 0.67 -2.54
CA ASN A 123 -16.63 1.20 -3.64
C ASN A 123 -17.40 0.08 -4.37
N LEU A 124 -16.76 -1.06 -4.63
CA LEU A 124 -17.40 -2.22 -5.24
C LEU A 124 -18.54 -2.78 -4.39
N ASN A 125 -18.40 -2.79 -3.06
CA ASN A 125 -19.50 -3.18 -2.17
C ASN A 125 -20.71 -2.24 -2.30
N ASN A 126 -20.47 -0.94 -2.51
CA ASN A 126 -21.54 0.03 -2.75
C ASN A 126 -22.10 -0.02 -4.19
N ARG A 127 -21.34 -0.54 -5.15
CA ARG A 127 -21.72 -0.58 -6.58
C ARG A 127 -23.03 -1.34 -6.82
N GLY A 128 -23.29 -2.42 -6.08
CA GLY A 128 -24.55 -3.16 -6.19
C GLY A 128 -25.78 -2.29 -5.88
N PHE A 129 -25.68 -1.39 -4.90
CA PHE A 129 -26.75 -0.44 -4.58
C PHE A 129 -26.95 0.60 -5.69
N LEU A 130 -25.86 1.11 -6.27
CA LEU A 130 -25.94 2.05 -7.40
C LEU A 130 -26.62 1.42 -8.62
N ILE A 131 -26.29 0.17 -8.93
CA ILE A 131 -26.91 -0.58 -10.04
C ILE A 131 -28.39 -0.82 -9.77
N LYS A 132 -28.75 -1.20 -8.53
CA LYS A 132 -30.15 -1.35 -8.13
C LYS A 132 -30.92 -0.04 -8.34
N ASN A 133 -30.38 1.09 -7.90
CA ASN A 133 -31.03 2.39 -8.07
C ASN A 133 -31.21 2.76 -9.55
N ALA A 134 -30.24 2.43 -10.41
CA ALA A 134 -30.37 2.62 -11.85
C ALA A 134 -31.48 1.74 -12.46
N ILE A 135 -31.60 0.48 -12.00
CA ILE A 135 -32.69 -0.41 -12.41
C ILE A 135 -34.05 0.14 -11.94
N ASP A 136 -34.15 0.60 -10.69
CA ASP A 136 -35.38 1.15 -10.14
C ASP A 136 -35.79 2.46 -10.84
N TRP A 137 -34.82 3.31 -11.20
CA TRP A 137 -35.08 4.48 -12.04
C TRP A 137 -35.61 4.10 -13.42
N ASN A 138 -35.02 3.08 -14.07
CA ASN A 138 -35.50 2.59 -15.36
C ASN A 138 -36.93 2.05 -15.26
N LYS A 139 -37.27 1.32 -14.20
CA LYS A 139 -38.65 0.86 -13.96
C LYS A 139 -39.62 2.04 -13.85
N PHE A 140 -39.27 3.02 -13.02
CA PHE A 140 -40.04 4.24 -12.82
C PHE A 140 -40.28 4.98 -14.15
N THR A 141 -39.25 5.18 -14.97
CA THR A 141 -39.40 5.86 -16.28
C THR A 141 -40.25 5.08 -17.29
N ASN A 142 -40.32 3.75 -17.15
CA ASN A 142 -41.15 2.89 -18.00
C ASN A 142 -42.56 2.68 -17.42
N GLY A 143 -42.91 3.33 -16.30
CA GLY A 143 -44.23 3.24 -15.67
C GLY A 143 -44.48 1.91 -14.94
N VAL A 144 -43.43 1.20 -14.53
CA VAL A 144 -43.47 -0.05 -13.77
C VAL A 144 -42.98 0.17 -12.34
#